data_AF-A0A3B8X3L6-F1
#
_entry.id   AF-A0A3B8X3L6-F1
#
_cell.length_a   1.000
_cell.length_b   1.000
_cell.length_c   1.000
_cell.angle_alpha   90.00
_cell.angle_beta   90.00
_cell.angle_gamma   90.00
#
_symmetry.space_group_name_H-M   'P 1'
#
loop_
_entity.id
_entity.type
_entity.pdbx_description
1 polymer ?
#
loop_
_entity_poly.entity_id
_entity_poly.type
_entity_poly.pdbx_seq_one_letter_code
_entity_poly.pdbx_strand_id
1 'polypeptide(L)'
;MKKLPLLFLLLFLPLHVLAQDAAASYVRQAGVNIPFLRAALAPSYSFLYNGTPRADTLGFREGVLVYAGKNYPGLLLDLDAVEQHVLVQLPGSPVVLDVGQKQIGSFSRGDVVYVNLLAMGLNVQPGFYEQMGQGRGAVYRKVSKSLRHLSTLEVSARGLIGYEDPHYRPLLLDYFEYAEVWYLIREDGGVQRLRNKRQINKAYQYIQRHETN
;
A
#
# COMPACT_ATOMS: atom_id res chain seq x y z
N MET A 1 -22.53 -27.21 52.04
CA MET A 1 -22.12 -25.95 51.38
C MET A 1 -20.83 -26.18 50.62
N LYS A 2 -20.83 -25.99 49.29
CA LYS A 2 -19.68 -25.67 48.42
C LYS A 2 -20.22 -25.64 46.98
N LYS A 3 -20.69 -24.48 46.53
CA LYS A 3 -20.96 -24.19 45.11
C LYS A 3 -19.71 -23.49 44.58
N LEU A 4 -18.89 -24.20 43.81
CA LEU A 4 -17.77 -23.64 43.04
C LEU A 4 -18.30 -23.29 41.63
N PRO A 5 -17.87 -22.19 41.00
CA PRO A 5 -18.69 -21.47 40.04
C PRO A 5 -18.53 -22.01 38.61
N LEU A 6 -19.68 -22.25 37.98
CA LEU A 6 -19.86 -22.55 36.57
C LEU A 6 -19.66 -21.30 35.70
N LEU A 7 -18.52 -20.61 35.84
CA LEU A 7 -18.28 -19.30 35.21
C LEU A 7 -16.92 -19.19 34.52
N PHE A 8 -16.41 -20.28 33.92
CA PHE A 8 -15.17 -20.23 33.14
C PHE A 8 -15.29 -20.78 31.72
N LEU A 9 -16.47 -21.26 31.29
CA LEU A 9 -16.65 -21.87 29.97
C LEU A 9 -17.15 -20.92 28.87
N LEU A 10 -17.25 -19.62 29.16
CA LEU A 10 -17.77 -18.60 28.21
C LEU A 10 -16.68 -17.71 27.59
N LEU A 11 -15.41 -17.92 27.94
CA LEU A 11 -14.28 -17.14 27.40
C LEU A 11 -13.64 -17.75 26.14
N PHE A 12 -14.16 -18.85 25.63
CA PHE A 12 -13.72 -19.49 24.37
C PHE A 12 -14.80 -19.43 23.28
N LEU A 13 -15.55 -18.33 23.21
CA LEU A 13 -16.35 -18.07 22.02
C LEU A 13 -15.40 -17.79 20.84
N PRO A 14 -15.51 -18.52 19.72
CA PRO A 14 -14.66 -18.32 18.57
C PRO A 14 -15.00 -16.97 17.92
N LEU A 15 -14.12 -16.00 18.10
CA LEU A 15 -14.13 -14.71 17.38
C LEU A 15 -14.10 -14.87 15.84
N HIS A 16 -13.95 -16.09 15.33
CA HIS A 16 -13.89 -16.41 13.91
C HIS A 16 -15.23 -16.35 13.18
N VAL A 17 -16.38 -16.37 13.89
CA VAL A 17 -17.71 -16.34 13.24
C VAL A 17 -18.08 -14.93 12.74
N LEU A 18 -17.64 -13.87 13.43
CA LEU A 18 -17.97 -12.48 13.05
C LEU A 18 -17.30 -12.01 11.75
N ALA A 19 -16.14 -12.61 11.41
CA ALA A 19 -15.38 -12.29 10.21
C ALA A 19 -16.08 -12.72 8.91
N GLN A 20 -16.73 -13.88 8.92
CA GLN A 20 -17.41 -14.43 7.74
C GLN A 20 -18.67 -13.60 7.41
N ASP A 21 -19.38 -13.11 8.42
CA ASP A 21 -20.60 -12.34 8.23
C ASP A 21 -20.35 -10.95 7.63
N ALA A 22 -19.25 -10.27 8.02
CA ALA A 22 -18.91 -8.94 7.48
C ALA A 22 -18.54 -8.98 5.98
N ALA A 23 -17.79 -10.00 5.57
CA ALA A 23 -17.47 -10.23 4.16
C ALA A 23 -18.74 -10.60 3.37
N ALA A 24 -19.60 -11.46 3.93
CA ALA A 24 -20.85 -11.86 3.32
C ALA A 24 -21.88 -10.71 3.24
N SER A 25 -21.92 -9.79 4.21
CA SER A 25 -22.78 -8.59 4.15
C SER A 25 -22.30 -7.61 3.09
N TYR A 26 -20.98 -7.40 2.97
CA TYR A 26 -20.42 -6.55 1.92
C TYR A 26 -20.71 -7.13 0.51
N VAL A 27 -20.53 -8.44 0.32
CA VAL A 27 -20.87 -9.12 -0.94
C VAL A 27 -22.37 -9.06 -1.24
N ARG A 28 -23.23 -9.24 -0.22
CA ARG A 28 -24.69 -9.12 -0.36
C ARG A 28 -25.13 -7.69 -0.69
N GLN A 29 -24.51 -6.67 -0.09
CA GLN A 29 -24.79 -5.26 -0.37
C GLN A 29 -24.25 -4.82 -1.75
N ALA A 30 -23.10 -5.35 -2.17
CA ALA A 30 -22.50 -5.05 -3.47
C ALA A 30 -23.16 -5.80 -4.64
N GLY A 31 -24.03 -6.80 -4.38
CA GLY A 31 -24.83 -7.50 -5.39
C GLY A 31 -24.03 -8.24 -6.48
N VAL A 32 -22.71 -8.40 -6.31
CA VAL A 32 -21.79 -8.80 -7.38
C VAL A 32 -20.77 -9.82 -6.87
N ASN A 33 -20.48 -10.83 -7.70
CA ASN A 33 -19.32 -11.71 -7.53
C ASN A 33 -18.04 -10.87 -7.66
N ILE A 34 -17.38 -10.57 -6.54
CA ILE A 34 -16.20 -9.72 -6.47
C ILE A 34 -14.96 -10.56 -6.82
N PRO A 35 -14.33 -10.38 -8.01
CA PRO A 35 -13.32 -11.33 -8.48
C PRO A 35 -12.06 -11.37 -7.61
N PHE A 36 -11.66 -10.24 -7.02
CA PHE A 36 -10.47 -10.17 -6.17
C PHE A 36 -10.66 -10.86 -4.82
N LEU A 37 -11.86 -11.29 -4.43
CA LEU A 37 -12.03 -12.14 -3.24
C LEU A 37 -11.45 -13.55 -3.42
N ARG A 38 -11.09 -13.90 -4.66
CA ARG A 38 -10.32 -15.13 -4.98
C ARG A 38 -8.81 -14.93 -4.93
N ALA A 39 -8.36 -13.73 -4.55
CA ALA A 39 -6.94 -13.44 -4.39
C ALA A 39 -6.34 -14.26 -3.22
N ALA A 40 -5.01 -14.37 -3.21
CA ALA A 40 -4.30 -15.08 -2.16
C ALA A 40 -4.46 -14.35 -0.82
N LEU A 41 -4.33 -15.08 0.29
CA LEU A 41 -4.16 -14.45 1.59
C LEU A 41 -2.83 -13.71 1.62
N ALA A 42 -2.82 -12.52 2.22
CA ALA A 42 -1.58 -11.77 2.34
C ALA A 42 -0.56 -12.51 3.21
N PRO A 43 0.72 -12.51 2.82
CA PRO A 43 1.76 -13.18 3.59
C PRO A 43 1.87 -12.54 4.98
N SER A 44 1.93 -13.39 6.01
CA SER A 44 2.33 -12.98 7.35
C SER A 44 3.85 -13.04 7.43
N TYR A 45 4.51 -11.89 7.52
CA TYR A 45 5.95 -11.83 7.74
C TYR A 45 6.26 -12.21 9.20
N SER A 46 6.92 -13.35 9.41
CA SER A 46 7.19 -13.92 10.75
C SER A 46 8.63 -13.71 11.24
N PHE A 47 9.48 -13.05 10.46
CA PHE A 47 10.90 -12.85 10.75
C PHE A 47 11.13 -11.51 11.45
N LEU A 48 12.22 -11.39 12.23
CA LEU A 48 12.60 -10.15 12.90
C LEU A 48 13.45 -9.29 11.95
N TYR A 49 12.94 -8.13 11.54
CA TYR A 49 13.63 -7.15 10.69
C TYR A 49 13.34 -5.72 11.17
N ASN A 50 14.13 -4.76 10.68
CA ASN A 50 13.85 -3.33 10.81
C ASN A 50 13.05 -2.80 9.62
N GLY A 51 12.03 -1.97 9.86
CA GLY A 51 11.13 -1.46 8.85
C GLY A 51 9.90 -2.34 8.61
N THR A 52 9.23 -2.08 7.50
CA THR A 52 8.03 -2.81 7.04
C THR A 52 8.03 -2.87 5.51
N PRO A 53 7.50 -3.94 4.89
CA PRO A 53 7.34 -4.00 3.43
C PRO A 53 6.32 -2.99 2.90
N ARG A 54 5.51 -2.36 3.77
CA ARG A 54 4.46 -1.40 3.37
C ARG A 54 5.03 -0.11 2.81
N ALA A 55 4.27 0.56 1.94
CA ALA A 55 4.69 1.84 1.35
C ALA A 55 4.94 2.94 2.39
N ASP A 56 4.17 2.95 3.48
CA ASP A 56 4.40 3.83 4.64
C ASP A 56 4.03 3.15 5.97
N THR A 57 4.11 3.90 7.06
CA THR A 57 3.83 3.43 8.43
C THR A 57 2.36 3.54 8.84
N LEU A 58 1.50 4.11 7.98
CA LEU A 58 0.11 4.44 8.32
C LEU A 58 -0.83 3.24 8.20
N GLY A 59 -0.36 2.12 7.63
CA GLY A 59 -1.10 0.87 7.53
C GLY A 59 -2.34 0.96 6.63
N PHE A 60 -3.32 0.10 6.91
CA PHE A 60 -4.59 0.07 6.18
C PHE A 60 -5.41 1.33 6.42
N ARG A 61 -5.92 1.94 5.34
CA ARG A 61 -6.94 3.02 5.44
C ARG A 61 -8.06 2.78 4.46
N GLU A 62 -9.22 3.35 4.78
CA GLU A 62 -10.36 3.30 3.88
C GLU A 62 -10.04 4.00 2.55
N GLY A 63 -10.51 3.43 1.45
CA GLY A 63 -10.36 4.00 0.13
C GLY A 63 -11.16 3.24 -0.93
N VAL A 64 -10.78 3.47 -2.19
CA VAL A 64 -11.46 2.92 -3.36
C VAL A 64 -10.47 2.10 -4.18
N LEU A 65 -10.81 0.85 -4.50
CA LEU A 65 -10.05 0.04 -5.45
C LEU A 65 -10.71 0.09 -6.82
N VAL A 66 -9.94 0.36 -7.88
CA VAL A 66 -10.39 0.26 -9.27
C VAL A 66 -9.83 -1.02 -9.88
N TYR A 67 -10.64 -2.08 -9.88
CA TYR A 67 -10.26 -3.41 -10.36
C TYR A 67 -11.08 -3.81 -11.58
N ALA A 68 -10.40 -4.16 -12.66
CA ALA A 68 -10.99 -4.50 -13.96
C ALA A 68 -12.01 -3.44 -14.44
N GLY A 69 -11.68 -2.16 -14.23
CA GLY A 69 -12.53 -1.02 -14.60
C GLY A 69 -13.74 -0.78 -13.70
N LYS A 70 -13.91 -1.53 -12.61
CA LYS A 70 -14.99 -1.36 -11.63
C LYS A 70 -14.46 -0.75 -10.33
N ASN A 71 -15.24 0.14 -9.74
CA ASN A 71 -14.93 0.79 -8.47
C ASN A 71 -15.49 -0.01 -7.30
N TYR A 72 -14.65 -0.22 -6.28
CA TYR A 72 -15.02 -0.88 -5.04
C TYR A 72 -14.65 0.06 -3.87
N PRO A 73 -15.60 0.91 -3.44
CA PRO A 73 -15.37 1.88 -2.36
C PRO A 73 -15.50 1.24 -0.98
N GLY A 74 -14.99 1.92 0.05
CA GLY A 74 -15.14 1.49 1.44
C GLY A 74 -14.28 0.29 1.81
N LEU A 75 -13.22 0.02 1.04
CA LEU A 75 -12.26 -1.03 1.35
C LEU A 75 -11.14 -0.47 2.22
N LEU A 76 -10.62 -1.27 3.14
CA LEU A 76 -9.38 -0.95 3.85
C LEU A 76 -8.22 -1.40 2.96
N LEU A 77 -7.42 -0.44 2.50
CA LEU A 77 -6.40 -0.64 1.48
C LEU A 77 -5.01 -0.33 2.03
N ASP A 78 -4.00 -1.03 1.53
CA ASP A 78 -2.57 -0.77 1.77
C ASP A 78 -1.74 -1.21 0.54
N LEU A 79 -0.46 -0.85 0.50
CA LEU A 79 0.46 -1.21 -0.57
C LEU A 79 1.64 -1.99 0.00
N ASP A 80 1.82 -3.22 -0.47
CA ASP A 80 3.09 -3.91 -0.33
C ASP A 80 4.08 -3.31 -1.33
N ALA A 81 5.08 -2.57 -0.83
CA ALA A 81 6.07 -1.90 -1.67
C ALA A 81 7.20 -2.83 -2.15
N VAL A 82 7.27 -4.07 -1.64
CA VAL A 82 8.22 -5.08 -2.10
C VAL A 82 7.68 -5.74 -3.37
N GLU A 83 6.49 -6.34 -3.27
CA GLU A 83 5.85 -7.05 -4.39
C GLU A 83 5.03 -6.12 -5.30
N GLN A 84 4.83 -4.87 -4.87
CA GLN A 84 3.96 -3.90 -5.54
C GLN A 84 2.52 -4.41 -5.66
N HIS A 85 2.01 -5.09 -4.64
CA HIS A 85 0.66 -5.63 -4.60
C HIS A 85 -0.26 -4.81 -3.69
N VAL A 86 -1.56 -4.81 -3.99
CA VAL A 86 -2.55 -4.10 -3.17
C VAL A 86 -3.06 -5.00 -2.07
N LEU A 87 -2.80 -4.53 -0.85
CA LEU A 87 -3.38 -4.90 0.43
C LEU A 87 -4.89 -4.70 0.47
N VAL A 88 -5.76 -5.70 0.42
CA VAL A 88 -7.21 -5.49 0.53
C VAL A 88 -7.79 -6.16 1.77
N GLN A 89 -8.39 -5.37 2.65
CA GLN A 89 -9.14 -5.83 3.80
C GLN A 89 -10.58 -5.32 3.73
N LEU A 90 -11.54 -6.23 3.91
CA LEU A 90 -12.94 -5.85 4.00
C LEU A 90 -13.23 -5.23 5.38
N PRO A 91 -14.04 -4.16 5.48
CA PRO A 91 -14.44 -3.62 6.77
C PRO A 91 -15.03 -4.69 7.68
N GLY A 92 -14.58 -4.76 8.93
CA GLY A 92 -15.04 -5.74 9.91
C GLY A 92 -14.50 -7.17 9.72
N SER A 93 -13.72 -7.43 8.66
CA SER A 93 -13.03 -8.70 8.47
C SER A 93 -11.55 -8.61 8.89
N PRO A 94 -11.00 -9.58 9.62
CA PRO A 94 -9.56 -9.69 9.88
C PRO A 94 -8.79 -10.24 8.67
N VAL A 95 -9.48 -10.69 7.63
CA VAL A 95 -8.85 -11.30 6.45
C VAL A 95 -8.27 -10.21 5.55
N VAL A 96 -6.98 -10.35 5.25
CA VAL A 96 -6.27 -9.52 4.27
C VAL A 96 -6.00 -10.34 3.02
N LEU A 97 -6.40 -9.81 1.89
CA LEU A 97 -6.19 -10.37 0.57
C LEU A 97 -5.05 -9.64 -0.14
N ASP A 98 -4.17 -10.39 -0.76
CA ASP A 98 -3.07 -9.89 -1.58
C ASP A 98 -3.48 -9.89 -3.06
N VAL A 99 -3.81 -8.71 -3.57
CA VAL A 99 -4.27 -8.52 -4.94
C VAL A 99 -3.13 -8.01 -5.80
N GLY A 100 -2.61 -8.90 -6.66
CA GLY A 100 -1.57 -8.56 -7.61
C GLY A 100 -1.97 -7.42 -8.57
N GLN A 101 -0.97 -6.79 -9.19
CA GLN A 101 -1.11 -5.60 -10.03
C GLN A 101 -2.04 -5.78 -11.24
N LYS A 102 -2.19 -7.03 -11.70
CA LYS A 102 -2.95 -7.36 -12.91
C LYS A 102 -4.42 -6.97 -12.71
N GLN A 103 -4.96 -6.20 -13.65
CA GLN A 103 -6.32 -5.66 -13.65
C GLN A 103 -6.58 -4.51 -12.68
N ILE A 104 -5.64 -4.14 -11.80
CA ILE A 104 -5.78 -2.92 -10.99
C ILE A 104 -5.35 -1.72 -11.83
N GLY A 105 -6.27 -0.78 -12.04
CA GLY A 105 -5.98 0.50 -12.68
C GLY A 105 -5.44 1.52 -11.68
N SER A 106 -6.12 1.65 -10.54
CA SER A 106 -5.75 2.56 -9.46
C SER A 106 -6.35 2.10 -8.14
N PHE A 107 -5.87 2.67 -7.04
CA PHE A 107 -6.55 2.61 -5.76
C PHE A 107 -6.26 3.86 -4.95
N SER A 108 -7.14 4.21 -4.02
CA SER A 108 -6.89 5.25 -3.02
C SER A 108 -6.79 4.65 -1.63
N ARG A 109 -6.10 5.34 -0.73
CA ARG A 109 -5.99 5.00 0.68
C ARG A 109 -5.96 6.29 1.49
N GLY A 110 -7.08 6.64 2.11
CA GLY A 110 -7.35 8.01 2.56
C GLY A 110 -7.29 8.97 1.37
N ASP A 111 -6.58 10.09 1.54
CA ASP A 111 -6.44 11.12 0.50
C ASP A 111 -5.35 10.81 -0.54
N VAL A 112 -4.62 9.70 -0.37
CA VAL A 112 -3.52 9.31 -1.25
C VAL A 112 -4.03 8.43 -2.38
N VAL A 113 -3.72 8.82 -3.63
CA VAL A 113 -4.12 8.07 -4.83
C VAL A 113 -2.91 7.40 -5.44
N TYR A 114 -3.03 6.11 -5.73
CA TYR A 114 -2.04 5.29 -6.41
C TYR A 114 -2.56 4.84 -7.77
N VAL A 115 -1.70 4.90 -8.79
CA VAL A 115 -2.06 4.60 -10.18
C VAL A 115 -1.08 3.59 -10.76
N ASN A 116 -1.61 2.63 -11.51
CA ASN A 116 -0.81 1.73 -12.34
C ASN A 116 -0.57 2.40 -13.69
N LEU A 117 0.54 3.12 -13.80
CA LEU A 117 0.90 3.85 -15.02
C LEU A 117 1.13 2.92 -16.23
N LEU A 118 1.54 1.67 -16.01
CA LEU A 118 1.67 0.68 -17.07
C LEU A 118 0.31 0.27 -17.64
N ALA A 119 -0.72 0.16 -16.79
CA ALA A 119 -2.10 -0.08 -17.24
C ALA A 119 -2.66 1.08 -18.07
N MET A 120 -2.09 2.29 -17.95
CA MET A 120 -2.39 3.44 -18.80
C MET A 120 -1.62 3.42 -20.14
N GLY A 121 -0.83 2.38 -20.42
CA GLY A 121 -0.03 2.25 -21.63
C GLY A 121 1.31 3.00 -21.61
N LEU A 122 1.75 3.47 -20.44
CA LEU A 122 3.00 4.22 -20.32
C LEU A 122 4.19 3.28 -20.15
N ASN A 123 5.28 3.57 -20.85
CA ASN A 123 6.52 2.81 -20.76
C ASN A 123 7.34 3.22 -19.52
N VAL A 124 6.90 2.74 -18.35
CA VAL A 124 7.56 2.95 -17.05
C VAL A 124 7.76 1.62 -16.33
N GLN A 125 8.44 1.65 -15.18
CA GLN A 125 8.60 0.43 -14.38
C GLN A 125 7.23 -0.07 -13.88
N PRO A 126 6.96 -1.38 -13.89
CA PRO A 126 5.72 -1.93 -13.34
C PRO A 126 5.55 -1.58 -11.87
N GLY A 127 4.32 -1.39 -11.41
CA GLY A 127 3.99 -1.11 -10.01
C GLY A 127 3.02 0.06 -9.86
N PHE A 128 2.86 0.48 -8.62
CA PHE A 128 1.93 1.55 -8.27
C PHE A 128 2.67 2.85 -7.97
N TYR A 129 2.13 3.94 -8.49
CA TYR A 129 2.68 5.27 -8.35
C TYR A 129 1.71 6.16 -7.59
N GLU A 130 2.15 6.71 -6.48
CA GLU A 130 1.46 7.77 -5.76
C GLU A 130 1.40 9.03 -6.63
N GLN A 131 0.20 9.59 -6.77
CA GLN A 131 -0.02 10.88 -7.41
C GLN A 131 0.32 12.00 -6.41
N MET A 132 1.41 12.70 -6.68
CA MET A 132 1.95 13.72 -5.77
C MET A 132 1.43 15.13 -6.06
N GLY A 133 0.93 15.36 -7.28
CA GLY A 133 0.38 16.64 -7.71
C GLY A 133 -0.12 16.57 -9.14
N GLN A 134 -1.08 17.43 -9.45
CA GLN A 134 -1.73 17.53 -10.76
C GLN A 134 -1.91 19.00 -11.16
N GLY A 135 -1.99 19.26 -12.46
CA GLY A 135 -2.17 20.57 -13.09
C GLY A 135 -2.02 20.38 -14.59
N ARG A 136 -1.03 21.04 -15.23
CA ARG A 136 -0.69 20.85 -16.66
C ARG A 136 -0.08 19.49 -17.03
N GLY A 137 -0.30 18.51 -16.19
CA GLY A 137 0.39 17.24 -16.11
C GLY A 137 0.24 16.72 -14.70
N ALA A 138 0.94 15.63 -14.39
CA ALA A 138 0.93 15.06 -13.05
C ALA A 138 2.31 14.52 -12.68
N VAL A 139 2.66 14.70 -11.42
CA VAL A 139 3.90 14.18 -10.83
C VAL A 139 3.55 12.92 -10.06
N TYR A 140 4.31 11.86 -10.33
CA TYR A 140 4.10 10.54 -9.78
C TYR A 140 5.35 10.04 -9.06
N ARG A 141 5.16 9.41 -7.91
CA ARG A 141 6.21 8.79 -7.10
C ARG A 141 5.91 7.31 -6.92
N LYS A 142 6.82 6.44 -7.31
CA LYS A 142 6.80 5.03 -6.90
C LYS A 142 7.77 4.83 -5.75
N VAL A 143 7.29 4.15 -4.72
CA VAL A 143 8.09 3.64 -3.61
C VAL A 143 8.28 2.14 -3.82
N SER A 144 9.54 1.69 -3.74
CA SER A 144 9.89 0.27 -3.73
C SER A 144 10.69 -0.05 -2.48
N LYS A 145 10.49 -1.26 -1.93
CA LYS A 145 11.29 -1.77 -0.82
C LYS A 145 11.94 -3.10 -1.18
N SER A 146 13.10 -3.38 -0.61
CA SER A 146 13.75 -4.68 -0.73
C SER A 146 14.38 -5.08 0.59
N LEU A 147 14.19 -6.34 0.99
CA LEU A 147 14.84 -6.89 2.17
C LEU A 147 16.35 -7.01 1.92
N ARG A 148 17.15 -6.47 2.84
CA ARG A 148 18.62 -6.48 2.80
C ARG A 148 19.15 -7.05 4.10
N HIS A 149 20.31 -7.69 4.00
CA HIS A 149 21.07 -8.21 5.13
C HIS A 149 22.38 -7.43 5.27
N LEU A 150 22.69 -6.98 6.48
CA LEU A 150 23.98 -6.37 6.82
C LEU A 150 24.94 -7.46 7.30
N SER A 151 26.13 -7.53 6.70
CA SER A 151 27.18 -8.46 7.14
C SER A 151 27.90 -8.02 8.43
N THR A 152 27.84 -6.73 8.78
CA THR A 152 28.42 -6.16 10.00
C THR A 152 27.53 -5.06 10.57
N LEU A 153 27.68 -4.76 11.87
CA LEU A 153 26.94 -3.70 12.57
C LEU A 153 27.40 -2.27 12.22
N GLU A 154 28.33 -2.12 11.26
CA GLU A 154 28.85 -0.80 10.83
C GLU A 154 27.87 -0.13 9.86
N VAL A 155 26.75 0.35 10.40
CA VAL A 155 25.83 1.22 9.69
C VAL A 155 26.46 2.61 9.60
N SER A 156 27.21 2.87 8.54
CA SER A 156 27.50 4.25 8.16
C SER A 156 26.18 4.92 7.76
N ALA A 157 25.64 5.66 8.72
CA ALA A 157 24.41 6.41 8.67
C ALA A 157 24.46 7.51 7.59
N ARG A 158 24.18 7.15 6.33
CA ARG A 158 24.01 8.12 5.23
C ARG A 158 22.82 7.85 4.31
N GLY A 159 21.72 7.32 4.86
CA GLY A 159 20.47 8.02 4.54
C GLY A 159 19.15 7.29 4.47
N LEU A 160 19.00 5.97 4.54
CA LEU A 160 17.69 5.36 4.21
C LEU A 160 17.36 4.06 4.96
N ILE A 161 17.85 3.87 6.18
CA ILE A 161 17.57 2.66 6.97
C ILE A 161 17.11 3.05 8.35
N GLY A 162 15.86 2.74 8.68
CA GLY A 162 15.38 2.34 10.01
C GLY A 162 15.57 3.27 11.21
N TYR A 163 16.41 4.30 11.18
CA TYR A 163 16.65 5.18 12.33
C TYR A 163 15.45 6.11 12.61
N GLU A 164 14.68 6.43 11.56
CA GLU A 164 13.39 7.10 11.69
C GLU A 164 12.21 6.12 11.84
N ASP A 165 12.48 4.81 11.87
CA ASP A 165 11.44 3.82 12.20
C ASP A 165 11.18 3.88 13.71
N PRO A 166 9.96 4.25 14.15
CA PRO A 166 9.61 4.25 15.58
C PRO A 166 9.72 2.86 16.23
N HIS A 167 9.85 1.79 15.43
CA HIS A 167 10.00 0.41 15.88
C HIS A 167 11.39 -0.17 15.63
N TYR A 168 12.40 0.68 15.39
CA TYR A 168 13.78 0.24 15.22
C TYR A 168 14.25 -0.67 16.37
N ARG A 169 14.89 -1.78 16.00
CA ARG A 169 15.48 -2.73 16.94
C ARG A 169 17.00 -2.81 16.70
N PRO A 170 17.81 -2.53 17.73
CA PRO A 170 19.25 -2.74 17.63
C PRO A 170 19.55 -4.24 17.43
N LEU A 171 20.68 -4.55 16.78
CA LEU A 171 21.17 -5.92 16.54
C LEU A 171 20.40 -6.76 15.51
N LEU A 172 19.36 -6.22 14.87
CA LEU A 172 18.78 -6.84 13.68
C LEU A 172 19.57 -6.42 12.43
N LEU A 173 20.12 -7.42 11.74
CA LEU A 173 20.91 -7.22 10.52
C LEU A 173 20.05 -7.18 9.26
N ASP A 174 18.80 -7.67 9.35
CA ASP A 174 17.84 -7.62 8.25
C ASP A 174 16.99 -6.34 8.32
N TYR A 175 16.87 -5.63 7.20
CA TYR A 175 16.11 -4.40 7.10
C TYR A 175 15.49 -4.20 5.71
N PHE A 176 14.43 -3.40 5.63
CA PHE A 176 13.87 -2.97 4.34
C PHE A 176 14.58 -1.72 3.83
N GLU A 177 15.35 -1.87 2.75
CA GLU A 177 15.92 -0.76 1.99
C GLU A 177 14.83 -0.07 1.18
N TYR A 178 14.84 1.26 1.19
CA TYR A 178 13.86 2.12 0.52
C TYR A 178 14.44 2.74 -0.75
N ALA A 179 13.67 2.70 -1.85
CA ALA A 179 14.01 3.37 -3.09
C ALA A 179 12.81 4.10 -3.68
N GLU A 180 13.06 5.26 -4.31
CA GLU A 180 12.03 6.03 -5.00
C GLU A 180 12.33 6.18 -6.50
N VAL A 181 11.26 6.19 -7.28
CA VAL A 181 11.32 6.59 -8.69
C VAL A 181 10.24 7.63 -8.96
N TRP A 182 10.65 8.73 -9.58
CA TRP A 182 9.78 9.86 -9.86
C TRP A 182 9.57 10.07 -11.36
N TYR A 183 8.35 10.40 -11.74
CA TYR A 183 7.99 10.75 -13.11
C TYR A 183 7.14 12.02 -13.17
N LEU A 184 7.32 12.80 -14.23
CA LEU A 184 6.37 13.79 -14.69
C LEU A 184 5.70 13.25 -15.95
N ILE A 185 4.37 13.22 -15.96
CA ILE A 185 3.56 12.96 -17.14
C ILE A 185 2.92 14.29 -17.54
N ARG A 186 3.20 14.74 -18.76
CA ARG A 186 2.70 16.00 -19.30
C ARG A 186 1.34 15.79 -19.99
N GLU A 187 0.60 16.87 -20.20
CA GLU A 187 -0.67 16.88 -20.94
C GLU A 187 -0.56 16.29 -22.36
N ASP A 188 0.58 16.49 -23.03
CA ASP A 188 0.86 15.96 -24.37
C ASP A 188 1.18 14.44 -24.37
N GLY A 189 1.08 13.78 -23.22
CA GLY A 189 1.44 12.37 -23.03
C GLY A 189 2.95 12.13 -22.84
N GLY A 190 3.77 13.18 -22.84
CA GLY A 190 5.20 13.08 -22.64
C GLY A 190 5.55 12.58 -21.23
N VAL A 191 6.38 11.53 -21.16
CA VAL A 191 6.85 10.94 -19.89
C VAL A 191 8.30 11.32 -19.63
N GLN A 192 8.58 11.92 -18.47
CA GLN A 192 9.92 12.31 -18.06
C GLN A 192 10.27 11.72 -16.69
N ARG A 193 11.34 10.92 -16.61
CA ARG A 193 11.89 10.46 -15.32
C ARG A 193 12.62 11.60 -14.61
N LEU A 194 12.30 11.83 -13.36
CA LEU A 194 12.93 12.85 -12.50
C LEU A 194 13.95 12.16 -11.59
N ARG A 195 15.22 12.57 -11.69
CA ARG A 195 16.37 11.89 -11.05
C ARG A 195 16.87 12.59 -9.79
N ASN A 196 16.49 13.83 -9.57
CA ASN A 196 16.98 14.62 -8.44
C ASN A 196 15.97 15.69 -8.00
N LYS A 197 16.17 16.22 -6.79
CA LYS A 197 15.31 17.24 -6.17
C LYS A 197 15.10 18.47 -7.04
N ARG A 198 16.13 18.91 -7.78
CA ARG A 198 16.01 20.06 -8.70
C ARG A 198 15.01 19.80 -9.83
N GLN A 199 15.03 18.59 -10.41
CA GLN A 199 14.06 18.20 -11.44
C GLN A 199 12.65 18.05 -10.87
N ILE A 200 12.52 17.50 -9.66
CA ILE A 200 11.23 17.39 -8.95
C ILE A 200 10.63 18.77 -8.70
N ASN A 201 11.40 19.71 -8.14
CA ASN A 201 10.93 21.07 -7.90
C ASN A 201 10.52 21.79 -9.20
N LYS A 202 11.27 21.60 -10.29
CA LYS A 202 10.89 22.13 -11.62
C LYS A 202 9.60 21.53 -12.14
N ALA A 203 9.35 20.24 -11.89
CA ALA A 203 8.11 19.58 -12.29
C ALA A 203 6.90 20.16 -11.52
N TYR A 204 7.04 20.40 -10.21
CA TYR A 204 6.01 21.08 -9.43
C TYR A 204 5.71 22.50 -9.93
N GLN A 205 6.76 23.28 -10.23
CA GLN A 205 6.59 24.61 -10.82
C GLN A 205 5.90 24.56 -12.19
N TYR A 206 6.18 23.53 -12.99
CA TYR A 206 5.54 23.35 -14.29
C TYR A 206 4.03 23.10 -14.15
N ILE A 207 3.62 22.19 -13.26
CA ILE A 207 2.20 21.85 -13.11
C ILE A 207 1.38 23.00 -12.51
N GLN A 208 1.98 23.87 -11.70
CA GLN A 208 1.30 25.00 -11.03
C GLN A 208 1.09 26.26 -11.90
N ARG A 209 1.76 26.38 -13.06
CA ARG A 209 1.88 27.65 -13.82
C ARG A 209 0.61 28.16 -14.54
N HIS A 210 -0.61 27.78 -14.14
CA HIS A 210 -1.84 28.33 -14.77
C HIS A 210 -3.08 28.51 -13.88
N GLU A 211 -2.96 28.48 -12.54
CA GLU A 211 -4.09 28.85 -11.67
C GLU A 211 -4.39 30.37 -11.66
N THR A 212 -3.65 31.17 -12.44
CA THR A 212 -3.89 32.60 -12.65
C THR A 212 -4.09 32.88 -14.13
N ASN A 213 -5.33 32.81 -14.60
CA ASN A 213 -5.87 33.58 -15.71
C ASN A 213 -7.38 33.70 -15.54
#